data_AF-A0A414USX5-F1
#
_entry.id   AF-A0A414USX5-F1
#
_cell.length_a   1.000
_cell.length_b   1.000
_cell.length_c   1.000
_cell.angle_alpha   90.00
_cell.angle_beta   90.00
_cell.angle_gamma   90.00
#
_symmetry.space_group_name_H-M   'P 1'
#
loop_
_entity.id
_entity.type
_entity.pdbx_description
1 polymer ?
#
loop_
_entity_poly.entity_id
_entity_poly.type
_entity_poly.pdbx_seq_one_letter_code
_entity_poly.pdbx_strand_id
1 'polypeptide(L)'
;MNIKGKEILNFSVSAEIEGKTSYFDLDKRELPDDVKCTLYSLCKEISAGSTQTKGVMIEDLIKKFHNNDGSGIIDHLKKDLRFDVDDYDGFQKLQFLKLLYRYEKDKSEGNNVFRITKVLRKPRIENIKSPYYEVSTLYGENFKNLLADLEGVIGEKEAQTRRRILGVRNQRWNNVLSTMIELSFEEEALKKENFEIAKQELIIIRDFLKEKIYKQLEEPKKHKPVDNIFMAFYTYLIEHMLLCEEEDRVMSYNIMERYESAEEEYINTFVEWDKYIISKEQQEQILERLIEDGTCLFDISGDKTHIVDMNYMIFRKNEKPNKEEIAALRFAKKYLGNLRKWICIQKPLEIAKDSLLASWFIAIVQEMAYCKIKHVTVKNDAYGVEEKKKTLTSTLKNANRAEAKHIQEWMIRIENRYAADIGGTDLQIIVREIEYIFEGIRRWALQHHDLSDFIFVDDALIHTVERMVVPRFVAKNNLDRLAGRLLDTGIIQRVFYDSTVGLFNLGREIELDKTMIERFVGAVMKNKKEFDKAELIYKEYKDNIVVHYNIYDEYINYFYMYSFEKNGRMRITYFRPQVSDEVIEQYDSYGLGRFAIT
;
A
#
# COMPACT_ATOMS: atom_id res chain seq x y z
N MET A 1 42.95 2.36 32.40
CA MET A 1 42.36 1.35 33.32
C MET A 1 41.58 0.38 32.46
N ASN A 2 41.87 -0.92 32.63
CA ASN A 2 41.60 -1.99 31.68
C ASN A 2 40.13 -2.19 31.27
N ILE A 3 39.97 -2.49 29.99
CA ILE A 3 38.77 -3.00 29.33
C ILE A 3 38.44 -4.39 29.89
N LYS A 4 37.19 -4.62 30.32
CA LYS A 4 36.60 -5.96 30.44
C LYS A 4 35.22 -5.96 29.80
N GLY A 5 35.06 -6.86 28.84
CA GLY A 5 33.91 -7.01 27.96
C GLY A 5 32.62 -7.35 28.68
N LYS A 6 31.52 -6.88 28.09
CA LYS A 6 30.17 -7.38 28.36
C LYS A 6 29.94 -8.54 27.41
N GLU A 7 29.90 -9.75 27.97
CA GLU A 7 29.43 -10.95 27.29
C GLU A 7 27.96 -10.77 26.88
N ILE A 8 27.70 -11.14 25.63
CA ILE A 8 26.37 -11.35 25.07
C ILE A 8 25.86 -12.66 25.66
N LEU A 9 24.84 -12.58 26.51
CA LEU A 9 24.14 -13.76 27.04
C LEU A 9 23.33 -14.40 25.90
N ASN A 10 23.95 -15.37 25.23
CA ASN A 10 23.25 -16.39 24.48
C ASN A 10 22.40 -17.21 25.46
N PHE A 11 21.08 -17.06 25.42
CA PHE A 11 20.17 -18.00 26.07
C PHE A 11 20.01 -19.24 25.18
N SER A 12 21.01 -20.13 25.23
CA SER A 12 20.79 -21.54 24.95
C SER A 12 20.00 -22.12 26.12
N VAL A 13 18.70 -22.35 25.95
CA VAL A 13 17.91 -23.12 26.89
C VAL A 13 18.36 -24.58 26.79
N SER A 14 19.24 -24.98 27.70
CA SER A 14 19.63 -26.38 27.90
C SER A 14 18.42 -27.15 28.46
N ALA A 15 17.92 -28.08 27.65
CA ALA A 15 16.88 -29.01 28.02
C ALA A 15 17.48 -30.11 28.92
N GLU A 16 17.21 -30.06 30.22
CA GLU A 16 17.16 -31.26 31.07
C GLU A 16 15.96 -31.14 32.02
N ILE A 17 14.81 -31.62 31.54
CA ILE A 17 13.67 -32.03 32.37
C ILE A 17 13.19 -33.37 31.82
N GLU A 18 13.16 -34.37 32.68
CA GLU A 18 12.78 -35.77 32.41
C GLU A 18 11.52 -35.92 31.52
N GLY A 19 11.66 -36.65 30.41
CA GLY A 19 10.60 -37.46 29.83
C GLY A 19 9.41 -36.76 29.13
N LYS A 20 9.62 -35.63 28.43
CA LYS A 20 8.63 -35.14 27.45
C LYS A 20 9.09 -35.46 26.04
N THR A 21 8.62 -36.56 25.47
CA THR A 21 8.88 -36.85 24.06
C THR A 21 8.04 -35.92 23.20
N SER A 22 8.72 -35.10 22.40
CA SER A 22 8.12 -34.08 21.55
C SER A 22 8.48 -34.39 20.11
N TYR A 23 7.50 -34.87 19.34
CA TYR A 23 7.66 -35.40 17.99
C TYR A 23 7.26 -34.38 16.92
N PHE A 24 6.36 -33.46 17.24
CA PHE A 24 5.86 -32.45 16.31
C PHE A 24 6.45 -31.05 16.58
N ASP A 25 7.63 -30.97 17.21
CA ASP A 25 8.38 -29.72 17.32
C ASP A 25 8.99 -29.31 15.98
N LEU A 26 9.20 -27.99 15.82
CA LEU A 26 9.73 -27.38 14.61
C LEU A 26 11.18 -27.80 14.28
N ASP A 27 11.93 -28.30 15.26
CA ASP A 27 13.30 -28.79 15.07
C ASP A 27 13.35 -30.23 14.52
N LYS A 28 12.21 -30.94 14.50
CA LYS A 28 12.12 -32.33 14.02
C LYS A 28 11.97 -32.36 12.51
N ARG A 29 12.79 -33.19 11.86
CA ARG A 29 12.77 -33.38 10.40
C ARG A 29 11.91 -34.55 9.95
N GLU A 30 11.80 -35.56 10.78
CA GLU A 30 11.10 -36.81 10.49
C GLU A 30 10.39 -37.32 11.74
N LEU A 31 9.31 -38.08 11.51
CA LEU A 31 8.56 -38.74 12.55
C LEU A 31 9.13 -40.15 12.78
N PRO A 32 9.38 -40.59 14.03
CA PRO A 32 9.77 -41.96 14.30
C PRO A 32 8.75 -42.99 13.78
N ASP A 33 9.23 -44.13 13.27
CA ASP A 33 8.40 -45.18 12.63
C ASP A 33 7.26 -45.71 13.51
N ASP A 34 7.43 -45.65 14.83
CA ASP A 34 6.46 -46.13 15.83
C ASP A 34 5.37 -45.10 16.18
N VAL A 35 5.51 -43.85 15.73
CA VAL A 35 4.57 -42.77 16.01
C VAL A 35 3.65 -42.54 14.81
N LYS A 36 2.33 -42.64 15.02
CA LYS A 36 1.36 -42.35 13.96
C LYS A 36 1.25 -40.84 13.71
N CYS A 37 1.36 -40.42 12.44
CA CYS A 37 1.13 -39.05 12.01
C CYS A 37 -0.37 -38.70 12.01
N THR A 38 -0.94 -38.42 13.18
CA THR A 38 -2.37 -38.09 13.35
C THR A 38 -2.60 -36.93 14.30
N LEU A 39 -3.72 -36.22 14.12
CA LEU A 39 -4.15 -35.16 15.03
C LEU A 39 -4.28 -35.65 16.49
N TYR A 40 -4.70 -36.90 16.67
CA TYR A 40 -4.78 -37.53 17.98
C TYR A 40 -3.40 -37.67 18.65
N SER A 41 -2.37 -38.06 17.91
CA SER A 41 -0.98 -38.10 18.40
C SER A 41 -0.48 -36.73 18.82
N LEU A 42 -0.76 -35.68 18.02
CA LEU A 42 -0.44 -34.31 18.37
C LEU A 42 -1.15 -33.88 19.66
N CYS A 43 -2.44 -34.17 19.80
CA CYS A 43 -3.21 -33.82 21.01
C CYS A 43 -2.71 -34.55 22.27
N LYS A 44 -2.26 -35.81 22.14
CA LYS A 44 -1.58 -36.54 23.23
C LYS A 44 -0.32 -35.84 23.69
N GLU A 45 0.52 -35.41 22.74
CA GLU A 45 1.75 -34.68 23.02
C GLU A 45 1.48 -33.34 23.71
N ILE A 46 0.53 -32.55 23.19
CA ILE A 46 0.11 -31.28 23.81
C ILE A 46 -0.40 -31.51 25.24
N SER A 47 -1.24 -32.53 25.46
CA SER A 47 -1.78 -32.86 26.79
C SER A 47 -0.69 -33.20 27.80
N ALA A 48 0.32 -33.96 27.39
CA ALA A 48 1.48 -34.32 28.21
C ALA A 48 2.46 -33.14 28.44
N GLY A 49 2.53 -32.22 27.48
CA GLY A 49 3.49 -31.12 27.44
C GLY A 49 3.11 -29.88 28.28
N SER A 50 1.82 -29.56 28.44
CA SER A 50 1.39 -28.35 29.15
C SER A 50 0.86 -28.62 30.57
N THR A 51 1.32 -27.84 31.54
CA THR A 51 0.84 -27.87 32.93
C THR A 51 -0.63 -27.45 33.05
N GLN A 52 -1.15 -26.68 32.09
CA GLN A 52 -2.56 -26.23 32.04
C GLN A 52 -3.49 -27.24 31.35
N THR A 53 -2.97 -28.12 30.50
CA THR A 53 -3.77 -29.18 29.84
C THR A 53 -3.73 -30.51 30.57
N LYS A 54 -3.01 -30.58 31.71
CA LYS A 54 -2.85 -31.79 32.51
C LYS A 54 -4.23 -32.24 33.04
N GLY A 55 -4.76 -33.33 32.48
CA GLY A 55 -6.10 -33.84 32.80
C GLY A 55 -7.22 -33.43 31.84
N VAL A 56 -6.91 -32.68 30.76
CA VAL A 56 -7.87 -32.39 29.69
C VAL A 56 -8.03 -33.62 28.79
N MET A 57 -9.28 -34.00 28.51
CA MET A 57 -9.60 -35.10 27.61
C MET A 57 -9.09 -34.81 26.19
N ILE A 58 -8.52 -35.81 25.53
CA ILE A 58 -7.92 -35.66 24.20
C ILE A 58 -8.98 -35.20 23.18
N GLU A 59 -10.21 -35.67 23.33
CA GLU A 59 -11.36 -35.30 22.51
C GLU A 59 -11.64 -33.79 22.56
N ASP A 60 -11.45 -33.15 23.71
CA ASP A 60 -11.66 -31.71 23.86
C ASP A 60 -10.50 -30.91 23.25
N LEU A 61 -9.27 -31.45 23.23
CA LEU A 61 -8.16 -30.86 22.48
C LEU A 61 -8.39 -30.96 20.97
N ILE A 62 -8.89 -32.10 20.46
CA ILE A 62 -9.24 -32.26 19.04
C ILE A 62 -10.26 -31.19 18.62
N LYS A 63 -11.28 -30.93 19.45
CA LYS A 63 -12.28 -29.88 19.19
C LYS A 63 -11.68 -28.47 19.08
N LYS A 64 -10.49 -28.21 19.63
CA LYS A 64 -9.82 -26.91 19.45
C LYS A 64 -9.22 -26.76 18.04
N PHE A 65 -8.97 -27.86 17.34
CA PHE A 65 -8.45 -27.86 15.97
C PHE A 65 -9.57 -27.97 14.94
N HIS A 66 -10.56 -28.83 15.18
CA HIS A 66 -11.68 -29.03 14.26
C HIS A 66 -12.95 -29.41 15.02
N ASN A 67 -14.07 -28.75 14.74
CA ASN A 67 -15.36 -29.09 15.34
C ASN A 67 -16.54 -28.78 14.43
N ASN A 68 -17.70 -29.35 14.75
CA ASN A 68 -18.94 -29.20 13.96
C ASN A 68 -19.42 -27.75 13.88
N ASP A 69 -19.06 -26.91 14.86
CA ASP A 69 -19.43 -25.49 14.90
C ASP A 69 -18.50 -24.63 14.03
N GLY A 70 -17.45 -25.22 13.44
CA GLY A 70 -16.47 -24.53 12.59
C GLY A 70 -15.63 -23.49 13.35
N SER A 71 -15.37 -23.72 14.64
CA SER A 71 -14.63 -22.81 15.52
C SER A 71 -13.20 -23.29 15.87
N GLY A 72 -12.78 -24.40 15.25
CA GLY A 72 -11.43 -24.92 15.38
C GLY A 72 -10.41 -24.12 14.56
N ILE A 73 -9.12 -24.29 14.88
CA ILE A 73 -8.01 -23.65 14.13
C ILE A 73 -8.07 -24.02 12.64
N ILE A 74 -8.25 -25.30 12.30
CA ILE A 74 -8.33 -25.80 10.91
C ILE A 74 -9.52 -25.16 10.20
N ASP A 75 -10.66 -25.08 10.88
CA ASP A 75 -11.89 -24.50 10.35
C ASP A 75 -11.70 -23.03 10.00
N HIS A 76 -11.06 -22.26 10.88
CA HIS A 76 -10.79 -20.84 10.64
C HIS A 76 -9.75 -20.61 9.55
N LEU A 77 -8.66 -21.39 9.51
CA LEU A 77 -7.69 -21.28 8.41
C LEU A 77 -8.36 -21.47 7.06
N LYS A 78 -9.17 -22.53 6.91
CA LYS A 78 -9.86 -22.83 5.66
C LYS A 78 -10.95 -21.83 5.31
N LYS A 79 -11.84 -21.51 6.26
CA LYS A 79 -13.03 -20.69 5.99
C LYS A 79 -12.76 -19.20 6.02
N ASP A 80 -12.00 -18.73 6.99
CA ASP A 80 -11.77 -17.30 7.21
C ASP A 80 -10.56 -16.79 6.41
N LEU A 81 -9.53 -17.62 6.19
CA LEU A 81 -8.26 -17.21 5.57
C LEU A 81 -7.95 -17.90 4.23
N ARG A 82 -8.84 -18.78 3.74
CA ARG A 82 -8.63 -19.58 2.51
C ARG A 82 -7.31 -20.38 2.51
N PHE A 83 -6.86 -20.80 3.69
CA PHE A 83 -5.62 -21.55 3.89
C PHE A 83 -5.96 -22.98 4.31
N ASP A 84 -6.01 -23.91 3.35
CA ASP A 84 -6.43 -25.29 3.58
C ASP A 84 -5.22 -26.18 3.94
N VAL A 85 -5.02 -26.39 5.24
CA VAL A 85 -3.86 -27.17 5.73
C VAL A 85 -3.86 -28.64 5.28
N ASP A 86 -4.99 -29.14 4.78
CA ASP A 86 -5.11 -30.50 4.25
C ASP A 86 -4.40 -30.69 2.90
N ASP A 87 -3.98 -29.61 2.25
CA ASP A 87 -3.27 -29.67 0.96
C ASP A 87 -1.77 -29.95 1.09
N TYR A 88 -1.25 -29.94 2.32
CA TYR A 88 0.18 -30.04 2.61
C TYR A 88 0.56 -31.39 3.22
N ASP A 89 1.87 -31.63 3.34
CA ASP A 89 2.41 -32.83 3.98
C ASP A 89 1.84 -33.05 5.40
N GLY A 90 1.49 -34.29 5.71
CA GLY A 90 0.81 -34.65 6.94
C GLY A 90 1.63 -34.38 8.21
N PHE A 91 2.96 -34.56 8.16
CA PHE A 91 3.82 -34.33 9.32
C PHE A 91 4.03 -32.84 9.54
N GLN A 92 4.36 -32.10 8.48
CA GLN A 92 4.49 -30.64 8.53
C GLN A 92 3.19 -29.96 8.96
N LYS A 93 2.04 -30.44 8.48
CA LYS A 93 0.73 -29.98 8.94
C LYS A 93 0.59 -30.07 10.45
N LEU A 94 0.98 -31.19 11.07
CA LEU A 94 0.86 -31.35 12.52
C LEU A 94 1.84 -30.45 13.28
N GLN A 95 3.06 -30.28 12.79
CA GLN A 95 4.03 -29.31 13.35
C GLN A 95 3.48 -27.87 13.28
N PHE A 96 2.91 -27.49 12.14
CA PHE A 96 2.27 -26.19 11.93
C PHE A 96 1.06 -25.98 12.86
N LEU A 97 0.19 -26.98 13.00
CA LEU A 97 -0.95 -26.89 13.92
C LEU A 97 -0.50 -26.78 15.39
N LYS A 98 0.60 -27.45 15.78
CA LYS A 98 1.19 -27.27 17.10
C LYS A 98 1.65 -25.83 17.33
N LEU A 99 2.32 -25.23 16.35
CA LEU A 99 2.73 -23.83 16.39
C LEU A 99 1.54 -22.88 16.58
N LEU A 100 0.49 -23.03 15.77
CA LEU A 100 -0.70 -22.19 15.89
C LEU A 100 -1.44 -22.39 17.23
N TYR A 101 -1.48 -23.62 17.74
CA TYR A 101 -2.07 -23.90 19.04
C TYR A 101 -1.36 -23.14 20.16
N ARG A 102 -0.01 -23.11 20.14
CA ARG A 102 0.81 -22.39 21.12
C ARG A 102 0.41 -20.92 21.19
N TYR A 103 0.24 -20.27 20.04
CA TYR A 103 -0.12 -18.85 20.01
C TYR A 103 -1.60 -18.57 20.29
N GLU A 104 -2.51 -19.40 19.77
CA GLU A 104 -3.95 -19.11 19.81
C GLU A 104 -4.68 -19.69 21.05
N LYS A 105 -4.19 -20.79 21.62
CA LYS A 105 -4.92 -21.56 22.64
C LYS A 105 -4.14 -21.80 23.92
N ASP A 106 -2.82 -21.76 23.91
CA ASP A 106 -2.02 -21.87 25.14
C ASP A 106 -2.02 -20.53 25.88
N LYS A 107 -2.46 -20.52 27.14
CA LYS A 107 -2.64 -19.32 27.97
C LYS A 107 -1.50 -19.13 28.97
N SER A 108 -0.35 -19.78 28.72
CA SER A 108 0.82 -19.76 29.58
C SER A 108 1.52 -18.39 29.57
N GLU A 109 1.34 -17.59 28.52
CA GLU A 109 1.83 -16.20 28.41
C GLU A 109 0.68 -15.19 28.56
N GLY A 110 0.86 -14.16 29.40
CA GLY A 110 -0.21 -13.37 30.01
C GLY A 110 -1.18 -12.62 29.08
N ASN A 111 -2.46 -12.63 29.50
CA ASN A 111 -3.53 -11.63 29.40
C ASN A 111 -4.00 -11.01 28.07
N ASN A 112 -3.50 -11.37 26.89
CA ASN A 112 -4.28 -11.21 25.66
C ASN A 112 -4.08 -12.43 24.77
N VAL A 113 -5.10 -13.29 24.69
CA VAL A 113 -5.05 -14.49 23.84
C VAL A 113 -4.94 -14.03 22.38
N PHE A 114 -3.75 -14.17 21.81
CA PHE A 114 -3.49 -13.84 20.42
C PHE A 114 -4.16 -14.88 19.51
N ARG A 115 -5.43 -14.65 19.18
CA ARG A 115 -6.16 -15.52 18.26
C ARG A 115 -5.73 -15.27 16.82
N ILE A 116 -4.57 -15.79 16.44
CA ILE A 116 -3.94 -15.61 15.13
C ILE A 116 -4.96 -15.64 14.01
N THR A 117 -5.79 -16.67 13.94
CA THR A 117 -6.75 -16.84 12.83
C THR A 117 -7.79 -15.71 12.76
N LYS A 118 -8.20 -15.16 13.91
CA LYS A 118 -9.13 -14.01 13.98
C LYS A 118 -8.45 -12.68 13.73
N VAL A 119 -7.20 -12.54 14.14
CA VAL A 119 -6.40 -11.34 13.89
C VAL A 119 -6.05 -11.23 12.40
N LEU A 120 -5.61 -12.33 11.78
CA LEU A 120 -5.27 -12.39 10.35
C LEU A 120 -6.47 -12.13 9.43
N ARG A 121 -7.69 -12.46 9.88
CA ARG A 121 -8.91 -12.14 9.13
C ARG A 121 -9.12 -10.63 8.95
N LYS A 122 -8.52 -9.81 9.81
CA LYS A 122 -8.67 -8.34 9.81
C LYS A 122 -7.30 -7.68 9.80
N PRO A 123 -6.73 -7.37 8.62
CA PRO A 123 -5.50 -6.60 8.54
C PRO A 123 -5.73 -5.22 9.16
N ARG A 124 -4.93 -4.89 10.16
CA ARG A 124 -5.00 -3.64 10.93
C ARG A 124 -3.60 -3.25 11.32
N ILE A 125 -3.34 -1.96 11.44
CA ILE A 125 -2.07 -1.42 11.88
C ILE A 125 -1.64 -1.97 13.25
N GLU A 126 -2.60 -2.32 14.09
CA GLU A 126 -2.38 -2.96 15.39
C GLU A 126 -1.78 -4.38 15.30
N ASN A 127 -1.80 -4.99 14.12
CA ASN A 127 -1.24 -6.32 13.88
C ASN A 127 0.26 -6.28 13.60
N ILE A 128 0.81 -5.13 13.22
CA ILE A 128 2.19 -5.02 12.76
C ILE A 128 3.05 -4.21 13.70
N LYS A 129 4.35 -4.47 13.72
CA LYS A 129 5.32 -3.56 14.33
C LYS A 129 5.69 -2.50 13.30
N SER A 130 5.03 -1.35 13.34
CA SER A 130 5.30 -0.29 12.36
C SER A 130 6.47 0.60 12.82
N PRO A 131 7.48 0.80 11.97
CA PRO A 131 8.55 1.76 12.26
C PRO A 131 8.05 3.21 12.24
N TYR A 132 6.93 3.49 11.57
CA TYR A 132 6.43 4.85 11.32
C TYR A 132 5.72 5.50 12.50
N TYR A 133 5.21 4.69 13.44
CA TYR A 133 4.41 5.20 14.55
C TYR A 133 5.18 5.23 15.89
N GLU A 134 6.38 4.65 15.98
CA GLU A 134 7.21 4.55 17.21
C GLU A 134 6.44 4.12 18.48
N VAL A 135 5.30 3.44 18.34
CA VAL A 135 4.45 2.99 19.44
C VAL A 135 4.28 1.48 19.39
N SER A 136 4.12 0.86 20.55
CA SER A 136 3.74 -0.55 20.63
C SER A 136 2.33 -0.74 20.09
N THR A 137 2.18 -1.65 19.15
CA THR A 137 0.89 -2.10 18.63
C THR A 137 0.39 -3.34 19.39
N LEU A 138 -0.91 -3.61 19.32
CA LEU A 138 -1.54 -4.67 20.11
C LEU A 138 -0.94 -6.06 19.89
N TYR A 139 -0.61 -6.42 18.64
CA TYR A 139 -0.11 -7.74 18.27
C TYR A 139 1.26 -7.71 17.58
N GLY A 140 1.89 -6.55 17.41
CA GLY A 140 3.13 -6.44 16.64
C GLY A 140 4.29 -7.30 17.17
N GLU A 141 4.42 -7.47 18.49
CA GLU A 141 5.46 -8.36 19.05
C GLU A 141 5.09 -9.84 18.90
N ASN A 142 3.80 -10.20 18.97
CA ASN A 142 3.34 -11.56 18.68
C ASN A 142 3.63 -11.97 17.23
N PHE A 143 3.38 -11.09 16.26
CA PHE A 143 3.73 -11.33 14.86
C PHE A 143 5.24 -11.43 14.66
N LYS A 144 6.03 -10.58 15.31
CA LYS A 144 7.50 -10.63 15.25
C LYS A 144 8.03 -11.98 15.75
N ASN A 145 7.50 -12.49 16.86
CA ASN A 145 7.89 -13.78 17.39
C ASN A 145 7.48 -14.92 16.45
N LEU A 146 6.27 -14.86 15.89
CA LEU A 146 5.77 -15.87 14.96
C LEU A 146 6.61 -15.92 13.68
N LEU A 147 7.01 -14.77 13.13
CA LEU A 147 7.94 -14.71 12.01
C LEU A 147 9.28 -15.32 12.38
N ALA A 148 9.85 -14.99 13.54
CA ALA A 148 11.13 -15.56 13.97
C ALA A 148 11.09 -17.09 14.11
N ASP A 149 9.99 -17.66 14.62
CA ASP A 149 9.80 -19.11 14.67
C ASP A 149 9.81 -19.72 13.26
N LEU A 150 9.08 -19.12 12.32
CA LEU A 150 9.00 -19.59 10.93
C LEU A 150 10.35 -19.46 10.22
N GLU A 151 11.07 -18.35 10.43
CA GLU A 151 12.41 -18.10 9.89
C GLU A 151 13.42 -19.16 10.37
N GLY A 152 13.30 -19.61 11.62
CA GLY A 152 14.08 -20.72 12.14
C GLY A 152 13.86 -22.05 11.40
N VAL A 153 12.68 -22.24 10.80
CA VAL A 153 12.30 -23.45 10.06
C VAL A 153 12.63 -23.34 8.57
N ILE A 154 12.25 -22.24 7.92
CA ILE A 154 12.44 -22.05 6.47
C ILE A 154 13.88 -21.68 6.12
N GLY A 155 14.65 -21.17 7.10
CA GLY A 155 16.02 -20.71 6.93
C GLY A 155 16.11 -19.23 6.57
N GLU A 156 17.12 -18.56 7.14
CA GLU A 156 17.31 -17.10 7.03
C GLU A 156 17.42 -16.62 5.57
N LYS A 157 18.16 -17.34 4.73
CA LYS A 157 18.36 -16.96 3.32
C LYS A 157 17.04 -16.95 2.54
N GLU A 158 16.21 -17.96 2.75
CA GLU A 158 14.92 -18.08 2.08
C GLU A 158 13.98 -16.97 2.57
N ALA A 159 13.89 -16.78 3.90
CA ALA A 159 13.09 -15.72 4.49
C ALA A 159 13.47 -14.32 3.97
N GLN A 160 14.77 -14.01 3.93
CA GLN A 160 15.27 -12.75 3.40
C GLN A 160 14.92 -12.57 1.92
N THR A 161 15.04 -13.63 1.12
CA THR A 161 14.71 -13.60 -0.31
C THR A 161 13.22 -13.30 -0.51
N ARG A 162 12.33 -13.99 0.21
CA ARG A 162 10.89 -13.77 0.15
C ARG A 162 10.50 -12.35 0.58
N ARG A 163 11.00 -11.88 1.72
CA ARG A 163 10.76 -10.51 2.19
C ARG A 163 11.19 -9.48 1.15
N ARG A 164 12.34 -9.69 0.51
CA ARG A 164 12.83 -8.79 -0.55
C ARG A 164 11.90 -8.80 -1.76
N ILE A 165 11.52 -9.97 -2.26
CA ILE A 165 10.64 -10.10 -3.43
C ILE A 165 9.30 -9.41 -3.16
N LEU A 166 8.62 -9.77 -2.06
CA LEU A 166 7.33 -9.19 -1.69
C LEU A 166 7.44 -7.68 -1.43
N GLY A 167 8.52 -7.23 -0.76
CA GLY A 167 8.76 -5.82 -0.48
C GLY A 167 8.97 -4.96 -1.73
N VAL A 168 9.75 -5.45 -2.71
CA VAL A 168 9.96 -4.74 -3.99
C VAL A 168 8.65 -4.65 -4.78
N ARG A 169 7.89 -5.74 -4.84
CA ARG A 169 6.58 -5.76 -5.52
C ARG A 169 5.58 -4.83 -4.85
N ASN A 170 5.48 -4.86 -3.52
CA ASN A 170 4.68 -3.91 -2.76
C ASN A 170 5.07 -2.45 -3.04
N GLN A 171 6.37 -2.16 -3.05
CA GLN A 171 6.84 -0.80 -3.35
C GLN A 171 6.47 -0.36 -4.76
N ARG A 172 6.46 -1.28 -5.74
CA ARG A 172 5.98 -1.00 -7.10
C ARG A 172 4.52 -0.55 -7.10
N TRP A 173 3.63 -1.30 -6.46
CA TRP A 173 2.24 -0.86 -6.28
C TRP A 173 2.16 0.52 -5.61
N ASN A 174 2.89 0.73 -4.51
CA ASN A 174 2.84 2.00 -3.77
C ASN A 174 3.35 3.19 -4.59
N ASN A 175 4.35 3.00 -5.45
CA ASN A 175 4.80 4.04 -6.37
C ASN A 175 3.70 4.43 -7.36
N VAL A 176 3.00 3.46 -7.91
CA VAL A 176 1.91 3.70 -8.87
C VAL A 176 0.74 4.43 -8.21
N LEU A 177 0.40 4.04 -6.98
CA LEU A 177 -0.60 4.74 -6.19
C LEU A 177 -0.17 6.18 -5.88
N SER A 178 1.11 6.40 -5.52
CA SER A 178 1.67 7.74 -5.28
C SER A 178 1.48 8.64 -6.50
N THR A 179 1.78 8.15 -7.70
CA THR A 179 1.59 8.94 -8.94
C THR A 179 0.13 9.33 -9.16
N MET A 180 -0.84 8.47 -8.79
CA MET A 180 -2.27 8.84 -8.84
C MET A 180 -2.61 9.90 -7.79
N ILE A 181 -2.08 9.76 -6.57
CA ILE A 181 -2.31 10.68 -5.46
C ILE A 181 -1.71 12.06 -5.76
N GLU A 182 -0.52 12.12 -6.36
CA GLU A 182 0.19 13.35 -6.71
C GLU A 182 -0.66 14.30 -7.55
N LEU A 183 -1.50 13.80 -8.46
CA LEU A 183 -2.41 14.63 -9.25
C LEU A 183 -3.42 15.44 -8.40
N SER A 184 -3.65 15.07 -7.14
CA SER A 184 -4.51 15.82 -6.21
C SER A 184 -3.77 16.86 -5.35
N PHE A 185 -2.44 16.90 -5.43
CA PHE A 185 -1.58 17.79 -4.64
C PHE A 185 -0.59 18.61 -5.49
N GLU A 186 -0.33 18.23 -6.74
CA GLU A 186 0.61 18.90 -7.62
C GLU A 186 0.10 20.30 -8.03
N GLU A 187 0.94 21.32 -7.84
CA GLU A 187 0.61 22.71 -8.18
C GLU A 187 0.13 22.86 -9.62
N GLU A 188 0.77 22.18 -10.57
CA GLU A 188 0.39 22.22 -11.99
C GLU A 188 -1.01 21.64 -12.24
N ALA A 189 -1.35 20.53 -11.59
CA ALA A 189 -2.68 19.91 -11.71
C ALA A 189 -3.79 20.77 -11.07
N LEU A 190 -3.45 21.52 -10.02
CA LEU A 190 -4.37 22.38 -9.29
C LEU A 190 -4.61 23.74 -9.97
N LYS A 191 -3.83 24.10 -10.99
CA LYS A 191 -4.10 25.30 -11.81
C LYS A 191 -5.45 25.21 -12.49
N LYS A 192 -6.15 26.35 -12.56
CA LYS A 192 -7.51 26.45 -13.12
C LYS A 192 -7.63 25.92 -14.54
N GLU A 193 -6.61 26.13 -15.36
CA GLU A 193 -6.52 25.65 -16.74
C GLU A 193 -6.35 24.12 -16.85
N ASN A 194 -5.79 23.46 -15.84
CA ASN A 194 -5.46 22.04 -15.85
C ASN A 194 -6.41 21.20 -14.98
N PHE A 195 -7.10 21.82 -14.02
CA PHE A 195 -7.90 21.14 -13.01
C PHE A 195 -8.93 20.16 -13.59
N GLU A 196 -9.71 20.61 -14.58
CA GLU A 196 -10.71 19.75 -15.22
C GLU A 196 -10.07 18.60 -16.02
N ILE A 197 -8.87 18.80 -16.58
CA ILE A 197 -8.12 17.74 -17.24
C ILE A 197 -7.65 16.71 -16.22
N ALA A 198 -7.04 17.15 -15.11
CA ALA A 198 -6.59 16.28 -14.02
C ALA A 198 -7.77 15.48 -13.44
N LYS A 199 -8.91 16.15 -13.20
CA LYS A 199 -10.15 15.52 -12.73
C LYS A 199 -10.64 14.43 -13.69
N GLN A 200 -10.67 14.72 -14.98
CA GLN A 200 -11.09 13.74 -15.99
C GLN A 200 -10.13 12.55 -16.04
N GLU A 201 -8.81 12.77 -16.03
CA GLU A 201 -7.82 11.68 -16.03
C GLU A 201 -7.98 10.78 -14.80
N LEU A 202 -8.19 11.35 -13.60
CA LEU A 202 -8.49 10.58 -12.38
C LEU A 202 -9.78 9.76 -12.51
N ILE A 203 -10.86 10.34 -13.05
CA ILE A 203 -12.11 9.60 -13.30
C ILE A 203 -11.88 8.41 -14.23
N ILE A 204 -11.09 8.60 -15.29
CA ILE A 204 -10.78 7.54 -16.25
C ILE A 204 -9.97 6.43 -15.59
N ILE A 205 -8.97 6.78 -14.76
CA ILE A 205 -8.18 5.81 -13.99
C ILE A 205 -9.11 5.03 -13.05
N ARG A 206 -9.93 5.72 -12.26
CA ARG A 206 -10.91 5.10 -11.35
C ARG A 206 -11.81 4.12 -12.09
N ASP A 207 -12.44 4.56 -13.18
CA ASP A 207 -13.40 3.75 -13.92
C ASP A 207 -12.72 2.55 -14.58
N PHE A 208 -11.47 2.70 -15.04
CA PHE A 208 -10.69 1.58 -15.56
C PHE A 208 -10.36 0.56 -14.46
N LEU A 209 -9.79 0.99 -13.34
CA LEU A 209 -9.47 0.11 -12.21
C LEU A 209 -10.72 -0.61 -11.72
N LYS A 210 -11.85 0.09 -11.63
CA LYS A 210 -13.12 -0.49 -11.17
C LYS A 210 -13.71 -1.47 -12.18
N GLU A 211 -13.92 -1.04 -13.41
CA GLU A 211 -14.73 -1.76 -14.40
C GLU A 211 -13.93 -2.76 -15.21
N LYS A 212 -12.65 -2.48 -15.46
CA LYS A 212 -11.77 -3.31 -16.31
C LYS A 212 -10.83 -4.21 -15.51
N ILE A 213 -10.53 -3.87 -14.26
CA ILE A 213 -9.73 -4.74 -13.39
C ILE A 213 -10.61 -5.36 -12.32
N TYR A 214 -10.98 -4.59 -11.29
CA TYR A 214 -11.54 -5.12 -10.05
C TYR A 214 -12.81 -5.98 -10.25
N LYS A 215 -13.76 -5.52 -11.08
CA LYS A 215 -14.98 -6.28 -11.40
C LYS A 215 -14.75 -7.50 -12.32
N GLN A 216 -13.58 -7.61 -12.94
CA GLN A 216 -13.22 -8.72 -13.82
C GLN A 216 -12.43 -9.81 -13.07
N LEU A 217 -12.01 -9.56 -11.83
CA LEU A 217 -11.38 -10.54 -10.96
C LEU A 217 -12.41 -11.59 -10.55
N GLU A 218 -12.07 -12.86 -10.76
CA GLU A 218 -12.93 -14.00 -10.44
C GLU A 218 -12.37 -14.80 -9.25
N GLU A 219 -13.12 -15.78 -8.75
CA GLU A 219 -12.59 -16.68 -7.73
C GLU A 219 -11.58 -17.63 -8.41
N PRO A 220 -10.33 -17.70 -7.91
CA PRO A 220 -9.33 -18.58 -8.50
C PRO A 220 -9.70 -20.05 -8.30
N LYS A 221 -9.26 -20.91 -9.24
CA LYS A 221 -9.35 -22.36 -9.07
C LYS A 221 -8.36 -22.79 -7.99
N LYS A 222 -8.71 -23.86 -7.26
CA LYS A 222 -7.82 -24.42 -6.25
C LYS A 222 -6.58 -25.02 -6.92
N HIS A 223 -5.40 -24.50 -6.59
CA HIS A 223 -4.11 -25.04 -7.03
C HIS A 223 -3.50 -25.94 -5.96
N LYS A 224 -2.63 -26.87 -6.40
CA LYS A 224 -1.82 -27.63 -5.45
C LYS A 224 -0.67 -26.74 -5.01
N PRO A 225 -0.42 -26.62 -3.69
CA PRO A 225 0.68 -25.81 -3.21
C PRO A 225 2.01 -26.39 -3.71
N VAL A 226 2.90 -25.49 -4.12
CA VAL A 226 4.29 -25.82 -4.47
C VAL A 226 5.17 -25.58 -3.24
N ASP A 227 4.85 -24.56 -2.46
CA ASP A 227 5.50 -24.29 -1.20
C ASP A 227 5.09 -25.32 -0.14
N ASN A 228 6.00 -25.56 0.81
CA ASN A 228 5.60 -26.22 2.05
C ASN A 228 4.75 -25.27 2.91
N ILE A 229 4.03 -25.84 3.88
CA ILE A 229 3.07 -25.09 4.70
C ILE A 229 3.70 -23.91 5.46
N PHE A 230 4.97 -24.01 5.86
CA PHE A 230 5.67 -22.95 6.58
C PHE A 230 6.06 -21.80 5.65
N MET A 231 6.52 -22.11 4.44
CA MET A 231 6.84 -21.11 3.41
C MET A 231 5.60 -20.38 2.92
N ALA A 232 4.50 -21.11 2.65
CA ALA A 232 3.22 -20.52 2.25
C ALA A 232 2.65 -19.62 3.35
N PHE A 233 2.64 -20.10 4.59
CA PHE A 233 2.15 -19.28 5.71
C PHE A 233 3.07 -18.09 6.02
N TYR A 234 4.38 -18.23 5.85
CA TYR A 234 5.31 -17.10 5.97
C TYR A 234 5.01 -16.01 4.95
N THR A 235 4.79 -16.40 3.69
CA THR A 235 4.38 -15.49 2.60
C THR A 235 3.09 -14.77 2.98
N TYR A 236 2.06 -15.52 3.39
CA TYR A 236 0.80 -14.97 3.88
C TYR A 236 0.95 -13.95 5.00
N LEU A 237 1.83 -14.21 5.99
CA LEU A 237 2.07 -13.26 7.08
C LEU A 237 2.69 -11.96 6.60
N ILE A 238 3.67 -12.03 5.67
CA ILE A 238 4.29 -10.83 5.10
C ILE A 238 3.25 -10.05 4.30
N GLU A 239 2.47 -10.71 3.44
CA GLU A 239 1.41 -10.09 2.65
C GLU A 239 0.35 -9.43 3.54
N HIS A 240 -0.09 -10.12 4.60
CA HIS A 240 -0.98 -9.56 5.61
C HIS A 240 -0.40 -8.27 6.20
N MET A 241 0.89 -8.26 6.54
CA MET A 241 1.54 -7.08 7.12
C MET A 241 1.57 -5.89 6.15
N LEU A 242 1.76 -6.16 4.86
CA LEU A 242 1.77 -5.14 3.81
C LEU A 242 0.40 -4.46 3.63
N LEU A 243 -0.70 -5.17 3.88
CA LEU A 243 -2.06 -4.60 3.81
C LEU A 243 -2.47 -3.79 5.06
N CYS A 244 -1.85 -4.06 6.21
CA CYS A 244 -2.35 -3.57 7.49
C CYS A 244 -2.49 -2.04 7.59
N GLU A 245 -1.54 -1.28 7.05
CA GLU A 245 -1.58 0.19 7.10
C GLU A 245 -2.60 0.76 6.11
N GLU A 246 -2.66 0.20 4.90
CA GLU A 246 -3.51 0.65 3.79
C GLU A 246 -4.99 0.40 4.08
N GLU A 247 -5.32 -0.77 4.64
CA GLU A 247 -6.67 -1.12 5.06
C GLU A 247 -7.23 -0.14 6.09
N ASP A 248 -6.43 0.20 7.10
CA ASP A 248 -6.85 1.17 8.10
C ASP A 248 -6.98 2.58 7.51
N ARG A 249 -6.09 2.97 6.59
CA ARG A 249 -6.15 4.27 5.88
C ARG A 249 -7.43 4.40 5.07
N VAL A 250 -7.74 3.40 4.23
CA VAL A 250 -8.92 3.38 3.37
C VAL A 250 -10.21 3.37 4.18
N MET A 251 -10.26 2.58 5.27
CA MET A 251 -11.44 2.58 6.15
C MET A 251 -11.68 3.94 6.81
N SER A 252 -10.63 4.68 7.14
CA SER A 252 -10.76 6.01 7.73
C SER A 252 -11.42 7.01 6.77
N TYR A 253 -11.25 6.87 5.45
CA TYR A 253 -11.94 7.74 4.48
C TYR A 253 -13.46 7.68 4.55
N ASN A 254 -14.02 6.52 4.89
CA ASN A 254 -15.47 6.32 4.93
C ASN A 254 -16.15 7.05 6.10
N ILE A 255 -15.38 7.37 7.15
CA ILE A 255 -15.89 8.01 8.38
C ILE A 255 -15.47 9.47 8.51
N MET A 256 -14.50 9.90 7.72
CA MET A 256 -14.01 11.29 7.75
C MET A 256 -14.96 12.23 7.02
N GLU A 257 -15.16 13.39 7.63
CA GLU A 257 -15.91 14.48 7.02
C GLU A 257 -15.14 15.02 5.81
N ARG A 258 -15.89 15.44 4.79
CA ARG A 258 -15.32 16.12 3.63
C ARG A 258 -15.21 17.61 3.97
N TYR A 259 -14.04 18.18 3.72
CA TYR A 259 -13.83 19.61 3.87
C TYR A 259 -14.26 20.32 2.59
N GLU A 260 -14.93 21.45 2.75
CA GLU A 260 -15.20 22.33 1.62
C GLU A 260 -13.88 22.89 1.09
N SER A 261 -13.77 22.94 -0.24
CA SER A 261 -12.65 23.60 -0.91
C SER A 261 -12.57 25.05 -0.43
N ALA A 262 -11.36 25.53 -0.20
CA ALA A 262 -11.15 26.96 0.04
C ALA A 262 -11.51 27.80 -1.19
N GLU A 263 -11.77 29.09 -0.96
CA GLU A 263 -12.00 30.07 -2.02
C GLU A 263 -10.69 30.46 -2.73
N GLU A 264 -10.76 30.94 -3.97
CA GLU A 264 -9.59 31.22 -4.83
C GLU A 264 -8.60 32.20 -4.20
N GLU A 265 -9.08 33.24 -3.50
CA GLU A 265 -8.24 34.20 -2.77
C GLU A 265 -7.45 33.54 -1.64
N TYR A 266 -8.10 32.67 -0.87
CA TYR A 266 -7.45 31.91 0.20
C TYR A 266 -6.41 30.95 -0.38
N ILE A 267 -6.74 30.21 -1.44
CA ILE A 267 -5.85 29.22 -2.05
C ILE A 267 -4.57 29.90 -2.53
N ASN A 268 -4.70 30.99 -3.28
CA ASN A 268 -3.56 31.76 -3.77
C ASN A 268 -2.66 32.21 -2.63
N THR A 269 -3.26 32.69 -1.54
CA THR A 269 -2.52 33.08 -0.35
C THR A 269 -1.83 31.86 0.29
N PHE A 270 -2.55 30.77 0.56
CA PHE A 270 -2.05 29.60 1.27
C PHE A 270 -0.87 28.92 0.55
N VAL A 271 -0.92 28.80 -0.77
CA VAL A 271 0.15 28.16 -1.56
C VAL A 271 1.47 28.92 -1.43
N GLU A 272 1.45 30.25 -1.26
CA GLU A 272 2.68 31.01 -0.99
C GLU A 272 3.37 30.58 0.31
N TRP A 273 2.60 30.15 1.33
CA TRP A 273 3.12 29.74 2.63
C TRP A 273 3.96 28.47 2.57
N ASP A 274 3.83 27.66 1.51
CA ASP A 274 4.59 26.42 1.36
C ASP A 274 6.09 26.66 1.15
N LYS A 275 6.47 27.90 0.78
CA LYS A 275 7.87 28.32 0.58
C LYS A 275 8.56 28.73 1.88
N TYR A 276 7.83 28.83 2.99
CA TYR A 276 8.34 29.39 4.23
C TYR A 276 8.46 28.34 5.32
N ILE A 277 9.60 28.36 6.02
CA ILE A 277 9.84 27.54 7.21
C ILE A 277 9.66 28.43 8.43
N ILE A 278 8.81 28.01 9.35
CA ILE A 278 8.61 28.70 10.63
C ILE A 278 9.24 27.89 11.77
N SER A 279 10.09 28.58 12.54
CA SER A 279 10.70 28.05 13.75
C SER A 279 9.66 27.79 14.84
N LYS A 280 10.06 27.01 15.85
CA LYS A 280 9.22 26.76 17.03
C LYS A 280 8.83 28.05 17.75
N GLU A 281 9.77 28.97 17.88
CA GLU A 281 9.56 30.26 18.55
C GLU A 281 8.54 31.10 17.78
N GLN A 282 8.60 31.11 16.45
CA GLN A 282 7.60 31.77 15.61
C GLN A 282 6.22 31.12 15.74
N GLN A 283 6.15 29.77 15.72
CA GLN A 283 4.90 29.04 15.94
C GLN A 283 4.24 29.42 17.28
N GLU A 284 5.03 29.49 18.36
CA GLU A 284 4.56 29.87 19.69
C GLU A 284 4.08 31.33 19.75
N GLN A 285 4.83 32.25 19.15
CA GLN A 285 4.47 33.67 19.07
C GLN A 285 3.17 33.90 18.29
N ILE A 286 2.99 33.21 17.16
CA ILE A 286 1.76 33.29 16.37
C ILE A 286 0.56 32.86 17.23
N LEU A 287 0.67 31.70 17.89
CA LEU A 287 -0.42 31.20 18.74
C LEU A 287 -0.69 32.11 19.94
N GLU A 288 0.34 32.71 20.55
CA GLU A 288 0.18 33.69 21.63
C GLU A 288 -0.60 34.91 21.19
N ARG A 289 -0.19 35.56 20.09
CA ARG A 289 -0.86 36.75 19.56
C ARG A 289 -2.32 36.46 19.18
N LEU A 290 -2.57 35.31 18.56
CA LEU A 290 -3.95 34.91 18.24
C LEU A 290 -4.82 34.69 19.50
N ILE A 291 -4.23 34.21 20.61
CA ILE A 291 -4.94 34.00 21.88
C ILE A 291 -5.20 35.33 22.62
N GLU A 292 -4.24 36.26 22.58
CA GLU A 292 -4.28 37.52 23.35
C GLU A 292 -4.99 38.64 22.59
N ASP A 293 -4.60 38.86 21.33
CA ASP A 293 -5.03 39.99 20.52
C ASP A 293 -6.20 39.62 19.58
N GLY A 294 -6.33 38.33 19.27
CA GLY A 294 -7.30 37.79 18.32
C GLY A 294 -6.91 37.97 16.85
N THR A 295 -5.66 38.37 16.59
CA THR A 295 -5.10 38.60 15.25
C THR A 295 -3.59 38.39 15.31
N CYS A 296 -2.97 37.99 14.20
CA CYS A 296 -1.53 37.98 14.07
C CYS A 296 -1.16 38.29 12.62
N LEU A 297 -0.87 39.56 12.36
CA LEU A 297 -0.37 40.03 11.07
C LEU A 297 1.04 39.47 10.82
N PHE A 298 1.21 38.79 9.70
CA PHE A 298 2.45 38.19 9.27
C PHE A 298 2.80 38.71 7.88
N ASP A 299 4.03 39.21 7.75
CA ASP A 299 4.57 39.70 6.49
C ASP A 299 5.25 38.53 5.77
N ILE A 300 4.57 38.00 4.76
CA ILE A 300 5.02 36.81 4.03
C ILE A 300 6.23 37.17 3.16
N SER A 301 6.22 38.34 2.51
CA SER A 301 7.25 38.77 1.57
C SER A 301 8.49 39.38 2.25
N GLY A 302 8.38 39.78 3.52
CA GLY A 302 9.46 40.39 4.30
C GLY A 302 9.80 41.83 3.90
N ASP A 303 9.08 42.38 2.92
CA ASP A 303 9.19 43.75 2.42
C ASP A 303 7.96 44.62 2.76
N LYS A 304 7.07 44.10 3.62
CA LYS A 304 5.82 44.71 4.08
C LYS A 304 4.76 44.96 3.01
N THR A 305 4.92 44.36 1.83
CA THR A 305 3.95 44.54 0.73
C THR A 305 2.81 43.52 0.78
N HIS A 306 3.02 42.36 1.42
CA HIS A 306 2.00 41.31 1.54
C HIS A 306 1.83 40.84 2.99
N ILE A 307 0.92 41.52 3.71
CA ILE A 307 0.61 41.23 5.12
C ILE A 307 -0.70 40.44 5.20
N VAL A 308 -0.64 39.25 5.78
CA VAL A 308 -1.78 38.36 5.95
C VAL A 308 -2.02 38.10 7.43
N ASP A 309 -3.29 38.10 7.84
CA ASP A 309 -3.65 37.74 9.21
C ASP A 309 -3.73 36.21 9.37
N MET A 310 -2.94 35.65 10.28
CA MET A 310 -2.99 34.23 10.61
C MET A 310 -4.36 33.77 11.13
N ASN A 311 -5.16 34.69 11.69
CA ASN A 311 -6.53 34.37 12.09
C ASN A 311 -7.38 33.97 10.88
N TYR A 312 -7.25 34.70 9.77
CA TYR A 312 -7.89 34.38 8.52
C TYR A 312 -7.39 33.04 7.98
N MET A 313 -6.08 32.79 8.01
CA MET A 313 -5.52 31.52 7.56
C MET A 313 -6.02 30.32 8.39
N ILE A 314 -6.19 30.45 9.70
CA ILE A 314 -6.60 29.34 10.58
C ILE A 314 -8.12 29.15 10.65
N PHE A 315 -8.93 30.20 10.58
CA PHE A 315 -10.38 30.07 10.76
C PHE A 315 -11.19 30.39 9.49
N ARG A 316 -10.52 30.75 8.39
CA ARG A 316 -11.13 31.20 7.13
C ARG A 316 -12.13 32.34 7.34
N LYS A 317 -11.86 33.21 8.32
CA LYS A 317 -12.71 34.37 8.66
C LYS A 317 -11.87 35.51 9.26
N ASN A 318 -12.36 36.73 9.09
CA ASN A 318 -11.71 37.96 9.59
C ASN A 318 -12.17 38.37 11.00
N GLU A 319 -13.16 37.67 11.56
CA GLU A 319 -13.65 37.93 12.91
C GLU A 319 -12.67 37.41 13.96
N LYS A 320 -12.57 38.12 15.10
CA LYS A 320 -11.76 37.66 16.23
C LYS A 320 -12.21 36.26 16.70
N PRO A 321 -11.27 35.41 17.13
CA PRO A 321 -11.58 34.10 17.70
C PRO A 321 -12.60 34.19 18.84
N ASN A 322 -13.64 33.37 18.78
CA ASN A 322 -14.60 33.21 19.86
C ASN A 322 -13.98 32.39 21.03
N LYS A 323 -14.73 32.22 22.13
CA LYS A 323 -14.23 31.52 23.32
C LYS A 323 -13.79 30.07 23.05
N GLU A 324 -14.48 29.35 22.17
CA GLU A 324 -14.16 27.96 21.82
C GLU A 324 -12.90 27.91 20.96
N GLU A 325 -12.77 28.82 19.99
CA GLU A 325 -11.59 28.98 19.13
C GLU A 325 -10.35 29.36 19.94
N ILE A 326 -10.46 30.29 20.91
CA ILE A 326 -9.37 30.60 21.84
C ILE A 326 -8.98 29.37 22.67
N ALA A 327 -9.95 28.58 23.13
CA ALA A 327 -9.66 27.34 23.86
C ALA A 327 -8.98 26.28 22.99
N ALA A 328 -9.33 26.22 21.69
CA ALA A 328 -8.68 25.41 20.68
C ALA A 328 -7.24 25.86 20.39
N LEU A 329 -6.99 27.16 20.24
CA LEU A 329 -5.63 27.70 20.08
C LEU A 329 -4.74 27.40 21.30
N ARG A 330 -5.27 27.53 22.52
CA ARG A 330 -4.57 27.11 23.75
C ARG A 330 -4.24 25.62 23.74
N PHE A 331 -5.15 24.79 23.22
CA PHE A 331 -4.91 23.36 23.04
C PHE A 331 -3.80 23.11 22.00
N ALA A 332 -3.84 23.80 20.86
CA ALA A 332 -2.80 23.75 19.83
C ALA A 332 -1.43 24.10 20.42
N LYS A 333 -1.31 25.27 21.07
CA LYS A 333 -0.07 25.73 21.73
C LYS A 333 0.50 24.68 22.69
N LYS A 334 -0.35 23.98 23.43
CA LYS A 334 0.08 22.99 24.43
C LYS A 334 0.54 21.66 23.81
N TYR A 335 -0.05 21.20 22.70
CA TYR A 335 0.16 19.84 22.18
C TYR A 335 0.73 19.76 20.76
N LEU A 336 0.98 20.89 20.09
CA LEU A 336 1.55 20.94 18.75
C LEU A 336 2.86 20.13 18.62
N GLY A 337 3.71 20.18 19.64
CA GLY A 337 4.97 19.42 19.66
C GLY A 337 4.80 17.90 19.50
N ASN A 338 3.69 17.33 19.99
CA ASN A 338 3.40 15.90 19.82
C ASN A 338 3.07 15.57 18.35
N LEU A 339 2.23 16.38 17.70
CA LEU A 339 1.90 16.20 16.28
C LEU A 339 3.12 16.44 15.40
N ARG A 340 3.91 17.50 15.68
CA ARG A 340 5.14 17.78 14.95
C ARG A 340 6.09 16.58 15.00
N LYS A 341 6.28 15.97 16.18
CA LYS A 341 7.11 14.76 16.30
C LYS A 341 6.61 13.65 15.36
N TRP A 342 5.30 13.36 15.34
CA TRP A 342 4.74 12.31 14.49
C TRP A 342 4.89 12.62 13.00
N ILE A 343 4.67 13.88 12.59
CA ILE A 343 4.84 14.31 11.19
C ILE A 343 6.29 14.17 10.76
N CYS A 344 7.26 14.63 11.56
CA CYS A 344 8.68 14.53 11.20
C CYS A 344 9.15 13.07 11.04
N ILE A 345 8.52 12.11 11.72
CA ILE A 345 8.83 10.69 11.56
C ILE A 345 8.27 10.14 10.24
N GLN A 346 7.04 10.53 9.87
CA GLN A 346 6.33 9.97 8.73
C GLN A 346 6.62 10.70 7.41
N LYS A 347 6.90 12.00 7.48
CA LYS A 347 7.26 12.87 6.35
C LYS A 347 8.57 13.57 6.71
N PRO A 348 9.71 12.85 6.68
CA PRO A 348 11.00 13.46 6.95
C PRO A 348 11.28 14.53 5.89
N LEU A 349 11.39 15.77 6.34
CA LEU A 349 11.77 16.91 5.52
C LEU A 349 13.19 17.35 5.92
N GLU A 350 13.94 17.90 4.97
CA GLU A 350 15.26 18.50 5.22
C GLU A 350 15.12 19.88 5.89
N ILE A 351 14.41 19.93 7.02
CA ILE A 351 14.20 21.13 7.84
C ILE A 351 14.61 20.86 9.28
N ALA A 352 14.86 21.93 10.05
CA ALA A 352 15.22 21.78 11.46
C ALA A 352 14.10 21.05 12.23
N LYS A 353 14.48 20.14 13.14
CA LYS A 353 13.60 19.20 13.85
C LYS A 353 12.35 19.82 14.51
N ASP A 354 12.45 21.07 14.95
CA ASP A 354 11.35 21.79 15.61
C ASP A 354 10.66 22.83 14.73
N SER A 355 11.03 22.89 13.45
CA SER A 355 10.44 23.76 12.44
C SER A 355 9.40 23.03 11.61
N LEU A 356 8.53 23.79 10.95
CA LEU A 356 7.51 23.29 10.04
C LEU A 356 7.47 24.20 8.81
N LEU A 357 7.08 23.63 7.66
CA LEU A 357 6.55 24.45 6.58
C LEU A 357 5.32 25.19 7.10
N ALA A 358 5.20 26.45 6.72
CA ALA A 358 4.20 27.33 7.32
C ALA A 358 2.76 26.93 6.91
N SER A 359 2.59 26.42 5.68
CA SER A 359 1.40 25.73 5.19
C SER A 359 0.98 24.55 6.09
N TRP A 360 1.93 23.67 6.42
CA TRP A 360 1.72 22.53 7.31
C TRP A 360 1.34 22.97 8.73
N PHE A 361 1.99 24.01 9.26
CA PHE A 361 1.60 24.57 10.56
C PHE A 361 0.15 25.06 10.56
N ILE A 362 -0.27 25.80 9.53
CA ILE A 362 -1.66 26.27 9.39
C ILE A 362 -2.60 25.06 9.38
N ALA A 363 -2.38 24.09 8.52
CA ALA A 363 -3.23 22.89 8.41
C ALA A 363 -3.30 22.09 9.72
N ILE A 364 -2.18 21.96 10.45
CA ILE A 364 -2.16 21.30 11.76
C ILE A 364 -3.01 22.07 12.77
N VAL A 365 -2.83 23.39 12.89
CA VAL A 365 -3.56 24.20 13.88
C VAL A 365 -5.05 24.22 13.58
N GLN A 366 -5.42 24.37 12.31
CA GLN A 366 -6.80 24.24 11.84
C GLN A 366 -7.41 22.91 12.27
N GLU A 367 -6.68 21.81 12.03
CA GLU A 367 -7.19 20.47 12.30
C GLU A 367 -7.27 20.17 13.80
N MET A 368 -6.30 20.65 14.59
CA MET A 368 -6.36 20.61 16.05
C MET A 368 -7.57 21.38 16.59
N ALA A 369 -7.83 22.56 16.06
CA ALA A 369 -8.96 23.39 16.46
C ALA A 369 -10.29 22.70 16.10
N TYR A 370 -10.39 22.21 14.87
CA TYR A 370 -11.55 21.46 14.39
C TYR A 370 -11.87 20.26 15.26
N CYS A 371 -10.89 19.38 15.50
CA CYS A 371 -11.03 18.20 16.36
C CYS A 371 -11.41 18.55 17.80
N LYS A 372 -10.92 19.70 18.30
CA LYS A 372 -11.21 20.18 19.66
C LYS A 372 -12.62 20.72 19.81
N ILE A 373 -13.12 21.46 18.82
CA ILE A 373 -14.46 22.06 18.81
C ILE A 373 -15.52 20.98 18.52
N LYS A 374 -15.27 20.11 17.53
CA LYS A 374 -16.23 19.08 17.09
C LYS A 374 -16.18 17.79 17.90
N HIS A 375 -15.23 17.65 18.82
CA HIS A 375 -15.04 16.44 19.62
C HIS A 375 -14.90 15.16 18.79
N VAL A 376 -14.12 15.23 17.70
CA VAL A 376 -13.94 14.11 16.76
C VAL A 376 -13.45 12.86 17.50
N THR A 377 -14.12 11.74 17.23
CA THR A 377 -13.81 10.43 17.83
C THR A 377 -13.43 9.40 16.79
N VAL A 378 -12.51 8.52 17.16
CA VAL A 378 -12.02 7.42 16.31
C VAL A 378 -12.31 6.11 17.02
N LYS A 379 -12.68 5.10 16.23
CA LYS A 379 -12.84 3.72 16.67
C LYS A 379 -11.62 2.93 16.20
N ASN A 380 -10.96 2.26 17.13
CA ASN A 380 -10.03 1.17 16.81
C ASN A 380 -10.85 -0.14 16.82
N ASP A 381 -10.95 -0.80 15.68
CA ASP A 381 -11.73 -2.03 15.49
C ASP A 381 -10.86 -3.28 15.31
N ALA A 382 -9.58 -3.17 15.68
CA ALA A 382 -8.69 -4.33 15.78
C ALA A 382 -9.32 -5.42 16.65
N TYR A 383 -9.04 -6.67 16.29
CA TYR A 383 -9.59 -7.80 17.02
C TYR A 383 -9.21 -7.73 18.50
N GLY A 384 -10.14 -8.05 19.41
CA GLY A 384 -9.90 -8.03 20.86
C GLY A 384 -9.95 -6.64 21.52
N VAL A 385 -10.08 -5.55 20.75
CA VAL A 385 -10.28 -4.20 21.31
C VAL A 385 -11.77 -4.02 21.65
N GLU A 386 -12.08 -3.72 22.93
CA GLU A 386 -13.43 -3.29 23.32
C GLU A 386 -13.78 -2.02 22.55
N GLU A 387 -14.92 -1.97 21.87
CA GLU A 387 -15.34 -0.87 20.98
C GLU A 387 -15.54 0.48 21.71
N LYS A 388 -14.44 1.10 22.16
CA LYS A 388 -14.43 2.39 22.84
C LYS A 388 -13.91 3.44 21.88
N LYS A 389 -14.82 4.31 21.42
CA LYS A 389 -14.47 5.51 20.68
C LYS A 389 -13.61 6.42 21.59
N LYS A 390 -12.43 6.82 21.10
CA LYS A 390 -11.57 7.81 21.80
C LYS A 390 -11.56 9.10 21.01
N THR A 391 -11.56 10.24 21.73
CA THR A 391 -11.43 11.54 21.06
C THR A 391 -9.99 11.74 20.59
N LEU A 392 -9.80 12.34 19.41
CA LEU A 392 -8.46 12.67 18.93
C LEU A 392 -7.72 13.62 19.89
N THR A 393 -8.45 14.50 20.59
CA THR A 393 -7.88 15.36 21.64
C THR A 393 -7.36 14.57 22.84
N SER A 394 -8.01 13.47 23.24
CA SER A 394 -7.53 12.61 24.33
C SER A 394 -6.26 11.85 23.94
N THR A 395 -6.10 11.50 22.67
CA THR A 395 -4.89 10.87 22.13
C THR A 395 -3.70 11.80 22.26
N LEU A 396 -3.83 13.08 21.89
CA LEU A 396 -2.73 14.06 22.01
C LEU A 396 -2.35 14.38 23.45
N LYS A 397 -3.33 14.40 24.36
CA LYS A 397 -3.08 14.59 25.81
C LYS A 397 -2.28 13.42 26.41
N ASN A 398 -2.43 12.23 25.84
CA ASN A 398 -1.77 11.00 26.29
C ASN A 398 -0.89 10.42 25.17
N ALA A 399 -0.10 11.26 24.51
CA ALA A 399 0.65 10.90 23.29
C ALA A 399 1.59 9.69 23.48
N ASN A 400 2.13 9.48 24.69
CA ASN A 400 2.96 8.32 25.02
C ASN A 400 2.20 6.98 25.09
N ARG A 401 0.86 7.03 25.12
CA ARG A 401 -0.04 5.87 25.11
C ARG A 401 -0.95 5.89 23.87
N ALA A 402 -0.61 6.70 22.87
CA ALA A 402 -1.36 6.75 21.62
C ALA A 402 -1.22 5.41 20.89
N GLU A 403 -2.35 4.89 20.42
CA GLU A 403 -2.39 3.71 19.56
C GLU A 403 -2.08 4.13 18.11
N ALA A 404 -1.48 3.23 17.35
CA ALA A 404 -1.03 3.52 15.98
C ALA A 404 -2.19 3.98 15.09
N LYS A 405 -3.38 3.37 15.24
CA LYS A 405 -4.59 3.79 14.51
C LYS A 405 -4.94 5.27 14.70
N HIS A 406 -4.80 5.78 15.93
CA HIS A 406 -5.15 7.16 16.22
C HIS A 406 -4.10 8.15 15.71
N ILE A 407 -2.83 7.73 15.65
CA ILE A 407 -1.77 8.54 15.05
C ILE A 407 -2.00 8.61 13.54
N GLN A 408 -2.26 7.48 12.89
CA GLN A 408 -2.60 7.44 11.46
C GLN A 408 -3.81 8.33 11.12
N GLU A 409 -4.87 8.30 11.94
CA GLU A 409 -6.04 9.17 11.74
C GLU A 409 -5.66 10.66 11.77
N TRP A 410 -4.81 11.09 12.71
CA TRP A 410 -4.34 12.47 12.77
C TRP A 410 -3.62 12.86 11.47
N MET A 411 -2.74 11.99 10.96
CA MET A 411 -1.97 12.27 9.75
C MET A 411 -2.89 12.39 8.54
N ILE A 412 -3.80 11.45 8.35
CA ILE A 412 -4.77 11.48 7.25
C ILE A 412 -5.64 12.74 7.33
N ARG A 413 -6.11 13.15 8.53
CA ARG A 413 -6.91 14.37 8.69
C ARG A 413 -6.13 15.64 8.33
N ILE A 414 -4.85 15.71 8.69
CA ILE A 414 -3.99 16.84 8.36
C ILE A 414 -3.71 16.88 6.86
N GLU A 415 -3.44 15.74 6.22
CA GLU A 415 -3.31 15.64 4.75
C GLU A 415 -4.59 16.10 4.04
N ASN A 416 -5.76 15.73 4.57
CA ASN A 416 -7.05 16.16 4.03
C ASN A 416 -7.28 17.66 4.22
N ARG A 417 -6.86 18.21 5.35
CA ARG A 417 -6.96 19.64 5.62
C ARG A 417 -6.11 20.42 4.62
N TYR A 418 -4.85 20.01 4.49
CA TYR A 418 -3.90 20.57 3.53
C TYR A 418 -4.44 20.51 2.09
N ALA A 419 -4.96 19.36 1.66
CA ALA A 419 -5.57 19.19 0.34
C ALA A 419 -6.74 20.18 0.11
N ALA A 420 -7.55 20.43 1.12
CA ALA A 420 -8.66 21.38 1.02
C ALA A 420 -8.20 22.84 0.99
N ASP A 421 -7.07 23.15 1.63
CA ASP A 421 -6.48 24.49 1.64
C ASP A 421 -5.80 24.86 0.31
N ILE A 422 -5.27 23.87 -0.41
CA ILE A 422 -4.69 24.06 -1.76
C ILE A 422 -5.73 23.94 -2.90
N GLY A 423 -7.01 23.73 -2.58
CA GLY A 423 -8.08 23.59 -3.57
C GLY A 423 -8.22 22.20 -4.20
N GLY A 424 -7.57 21.18 -3.65
CA GLY A 424 -7.55 19.81 -4.17
C GLY A 424 -8.71 18.92 -3.75
N THR A 425 -9.72 19.42 -3.01
CA THR A 425 -10.81 18.59 -2.42
C THR A 425 -11.47 17.66 -3.44
N ASP A 426 -11.88 18.18 -4.59
CA ASP A 426 -12.60 17.40 -5.62
C ASP A 426 -11.74 16.27 -6.20
N LEU A 427 -10.46 16.55 -6.46
CA LEU A 427 -9.51 15.56 -6.95
C LEU A 427 -9.24 14.51 -5.88
N GLN A 428 -9.08 14.93 -4.63
CA GLN A 428 -8.83 14.05 -3.51
C GLN A 428 -10.00 13.07 -3.27
N ILE A 429 -11.25 13.51 -3.45
CA ILE A 429 -12.42 12.61 -3.36
C ILE A 429 -12.27 11.45 -4.37
N ILE A 430 -11.88 11.74 -5.60
CA ILE A 430 -11.69 10.72 -6.65
C ILE A 430 -10.49 9.83 -6.31
N VAL A 431 -9.38 10.41 -5.86
CA VAL A 431 -8.18 9.66 -5.42
C VAL A 431 -8.52 8.68 -4.30
N ARG A 432 -9.35 9.05 -3.32
CA ARG A 432 -9.77 8.11 -2.26
C ARG A 432 -10.63 6.95 -2.79
N GLU A 433 -11.48 7.22 -3.79
CA GLU A 433 -12.21 6.15 -4.47
C GLU A 433 -11.25 5.20 -5.20
N ILE A 434 -10.21 5.76 -5.83
CA ILE A 434 -9.13 5.00 -6.46
C ILE A 434 -8.38 4.15 -5.42
N GLU A 435 -7.90 4.74 -4.32
CA GLU A 435 -7.21 4.03 -3.23
C GLU A 435 -8.07 2.86 -2.71
N TYR A 436 -9.39 3.06 -2.52
CA TYR A 436 -10.30 2.00 -2.10
C TYR A 436 -10.37 0.83 -3.09
N ILE A 437 -10.48 1.12 -4.39
CA ILE A 437 -10.52 0.09 -5.44
C ILE A 437 -9.16 -0.62 -5.55
N PHE A 438 -8.08 0.15 -5.47
CA PHE A 438 -6.70 -0.31 -5.54
C PHE A 438 -6.41 -1.31 -4.42
N GLU A 439 -6.76 -0.96 -3.18
CA GLU A 439 -6.66 -1.85 -2.03
C GLU A 439 -7.50 -3.12 -2.22
N GLY A 440 -8.69 -2.99 -2.80
CA GLY A 440 -9.53 -4.14 -3.16
C GLY A 440 -8.86 -5.12 -4.14
N ILE A 441 -8.17 -4.61 -5.17
CA ILE A 441 -7.40 -5.41 -6.12
C ILE A 441 -6.23 -6.09 -5.41
N ARG A 442 -5.49 -5.34 -4.57
CA ARG A 442 -4.35 -5.86 -3.81
C ARG A 442 -4.74 -6.97 -2.85
N ARG A 443 -5.79 -6.78 -2.07
CA ARG A 443 -6.34 -7.82 -1.19
C ARG A 443 -6.72 -9.09 -1.96
N TRP A 444 -7.27 -8.93 -3.17
CA TRP A 444 -7.58 -10.09 -4.02
C TRP A 444 -6.29 -10.77 -4.53
N ALA A 445 -5.28 -10.04 -4.96
CA ALA A 445 -4.02 -10.64 -5.42
C ALA A 445 -3.26 -11.37 -4.30
N LEU A 446 -3.32 -10.87 -3.07
CA LEU A 446 -2.63 -11.44 -1.90
C LEU A 446 -3.37 -12.64 -1.27
N GLN A 447 -4.43 -13.15 -1.92
CA GLN A 447 -5.05 -14.41 -1.50
C GLN A 447 -4.26 -15.65 -2.00
N HIS A 448 -3.26 -15.43 -2.87
CA HIS A 448 -2.44 -16.47 -3.47
C HIS A 448 -1.21 -16.73 -2.59
N HIS A 449 -1.36 -17.66 -1.64
CA HIS A 449 -0.37 -17.86 -0.55
C HIS A 449 0.96 -18.49 -0.99
N ASP A 450 0.96 -19.22 -2.10
CA ASP A 450 2.19 -19.73 -2.73
C ASP A 450 2.92 -18.58 -3.44
N LEU A 451 4.22 -18.42 -3.21
CA LEU A 451 4.96 -17.27 -3.74
C LEU A 451 4.96 -17.20 -5.27
N SER A 452 5.07 -18.34 -5.96
CA SER A 452 5.04 -18.39 -7.43
C SER A 452 3.69 -17.95 -7.99
N ASP A 453 2.61 -18.33 -7.30
CA ASP A 453 1.24 -18.01 -7.68
C ASP A 453 0.98 -16.52 -7.51
N PHE A 454 1.40 -15.94 -6.38
CA PHE A 454 1.38 -14.50 -6.15
C PHE A 454 2.16 -13.75 -7.22
N ILE A 455 3.41 -14.14 -7.49
CA ILE A 455 4.27 -13.47 -8.50
C ILE A 455 3.59 -13.43 -9.86
N PHE A 456 3.01 -14.56 -10.30
CA PHE A 456 2.32 -14.64 -11.59
C PHE A 456 1.12 -13.69 -11.66
N VAL A 457 0.30 -13.65 -10.61
CA VAL A 457 -0.87 -12.76 -10.54
C VAL A 457 -0.46 -11.30 -10.45
N ASP A 458 0.58 -10.99 -9.66
CA ASP A 458 1.15 -9.66 -9.50
C ASP A 458 1.63 -9.11 -10.85
N ASP A 459 2.44 -9.88 -11.58
CA ASP A 459 2.99 -9.52 -12.90
C ASP A 459 1.88 -9.25 -13.92
N ALA A 460 0.81 -10.05 -13.91
CA ALA A 460 -0.32 -9.86 -14.81
C ALA A 460 -1.09 -8.55 -14.56
N LEU A 461 -1.16 -8.11 -13.30
CA LEU A 461 -1.96 -6.97 -12.88
C LEU A 461 -1.18 -5.65 -12.88
N ILE A 462 -0.01 -5.61 -12.25
CA ILE A 462 0.69 -4.36 -11.95
C ILE A 462 1.04 -3.55 -13.19
N HIS A 463 1.52 -4.22 -14.23
CA HIS A 463 1.88 -3.57 -15.49
C HIS A 463 0.67 -2.88 -16.15
N THR A 464 -0.50 -3.53 -16.09
CA THR A 464 -1.74 -2.96 -16.61
C THR A 464 -2.14 -1.69 -15.85
N VAL A 465 -1.88 -1.66 -14.53
CA VAL A 465 -2.15 -0.51 -13.66
C VAL A 465 -1.15 0.63 -13.90
N GLU A 466 0.15 0.33 -13.97
CA GLU A 466 1.23 1.28 -14.29
C GLU A 466 0.97 2.03 -15.59
N ARG A 467 0.66 1.27 -16.65
CA ARG A 467 0.32 1.85 -17.95
C ARG A 467 -0.89 2.76 -17.89
N MET A 468 -1.91 2.40 -17.12
CA MET A 468 -3.13 3.19 -17.04
C MET A 468 -2.92 4.54 -16.35
N VAL A 469 -2.01 4.60 -15.38
CA VAL A 469 -1.67 5.83 -14.66
C VAL A 469 -1.07 6.91 -15.55
N VAL A 470 -0.39 6.52 -16.62
CA VAL A 470 0.18 7.48 -17.58
C VAL A 470 -0.97 8.27 -18.24
N PRO A 471 -1.04 9.59 -18.04
CA PRO A 471 -2.14 10.41 -18.55
C PRO A 471 -2.22 10.37 -20.08
N ARG A 472 -3.43 10.51 -20.63
CA ARG A 472 -3.62 10.46 -22.09
C ARG A 472 -2.84 11.52 -22.85
N PHE A 473 -2.68 12.71 -22.26
CA PHE A 473 -1.91 13.78 -22.89
C PHE A 473 -0.42 13.44 -22.97
N VAL A 474 0.15 12.81 -21.93
CA VAL A 474 1.54 12.30 -21.95
C VAL A 474 1.69 11.23 -23.03
N ALA A 475 0.76 10.28 -23.07
CA ALA A 475 0.73 9.24 -24.08
C ALA A 475 0.69 9.83 -25.51
N LYS A 476 -0.17 10.83 -25.74
CA LYS A 476 -0.25 11.53 -27.03
C LYS A 476 1.05 12.24 -27.38
N ASN A 477 1.64 12.99 -26.44
CA ASN A 477 2.92 13.67 -26.66
C ASN A 477 4.03 12.68 -27.03
N ASN A 478 4.04 11.49 -26.43
CA ASN A 478 4.99 10.44 -26.77
C ASN A 478 4.76 9.83 -28.16
N LEU A 479 3.50 9.69 -28.60
CA LEU A 479 3.18 9.32 -29.98
C LEU A 479 3.61 10.40 -30.99
N ASP A 480 3.39 11.67 -30.67
CA ASP A 480 3.84 12.81 -31.48
C ASP A 480 5.37 12.82 -31.60
N ARG A 481 6.09 12.54 -30.51
CA ARG A 481 7.56 12.37 -30.52
C ARG A 481 8.01 11.20 -31.40
N LEU A 482 7.37 10.04 -31.27
CA LEU A 482 7.65 8.89 -32.14
C LEU A 482 7.42 9.24 -33.62
N ALA A 483 6.31 9.91 -33.93
CA ALA A 483 6.01 10.38 -35.27
C ALA A 483 7.10 11.31 -35.80
N GLY A 484 7.53 12.30 -35.00
CA GLY A 484 8.65 13.20 -35.35
C GLY A 484 9.94 12.44 -35.68
N ARG A 485 10.31 11.46 -34.84
CA ARG A 485 11.52 10.63 -35.07
C ARG A 485 11.42 9.76 -36.32
N LEU A 486 10.23 9.27 -36.66
CA LEU A 486 9.99 8.56 -37.92
C LEU A 486 10.11 9.50 -39.13
N LEU A 487 9.65 10.75 -39.01
CA LEU A 487 9.80 11.76 -40.07
C LEU A 487 11.27 12.15 -40.30
N ASP A 488 12.06 12.28 -39.23
CA ASP A 488 13.50 12.59 -39.28
C ASP A 488 14.31 11.57 -40.11
N THR A 489 13.77 10.37 -40.34
CA THR A 489 14.41 9.37 -41.21
C THR A 489 14.51 9.80 -42.68
N GLY A 490 13.69 10.77 -43.11
CA GLY A 490 13.62 11.26 -44.48
C GLY A 490 12.89 10.33 -45.47
N ILE A 491 12.52 9.11 -45.05
CA ILE A 491 11.78 8.15 -45.87
C ILE A 491 10.26 8.34 -45.69
N ILE A 492 9.84 8.66 -44.46
CA ILE A 492 8.46 8.84 -44.08
C ILE A 492 8.14 10.34 -44.13
N GLN A 493 7.09 10.71 -44.87
CA GLN A 493 6.67 12.10 -45.03
C GLN A 493 5.54 12.47 -44.07
N ARG A 494 4.70 11.51 -43.67
CA ARG A 494 3.62 11.69 -42.69
C ARG A 494 3.38 10.40 -41.91
N VAL A 495 3.08 10.53 -40.62
CA VAL A 495 2.68 9.42 -39.76
C VAL A 495 1.24 9.65 -39.30
N PHE A 496 0.43 8.61 -39.39
CA PHE A 496 -0.93 8.56 -38.87
C PHE A 496 -1.03 7.45 -37.84
N TYR A 497 -1.78 7.69 -36.79
CA TYR A 497 -2.19 6.67 -35.83
C TYR A 497 -3.65 6.94 -35.51
N ASP A 498 -4.44 5.88 -35.46
CA ASP A 498 -5.84 5.98 -35.10
C ASP A 498 -5.97 6.21 -33.58
N SER A 499 -7.02 6.90 -33.13
CA SER A 499 -7.25 7.16 -31.70
C SER A 499 -7.80 5.92 -30.97
N THR A 500 -7.15 4.77 -31.14
CA THR A 500 -7.53 3.50 -30.53
C THR A 500 -6.84 3.31 -29.18
N VAL A 501 -7.44 2.48 -28.30
CA VAL A 501 -6.87 2.15 -26.98
C VAL A 501 -5.47 1.55 -27.12
N GLY A 502 -5.25 0.66 -28.08
CA GLY A 502 -3.93 0.05 -28.32
C GLY A 502 -2.85 1.08 -28.66
N LEU A 503 -3.17 2.11 -29.44
CA LEU A 503 -2.20 3.13 -29.82
C LEU A 503 -1.93 4.12 -28.68
N PHE A 504 -2.94 4.44 -27.85
CA PHE A 504 -2.67 5.13 -26.59
C PHE A 504 -1.77 4.29 -25.67
N ASN A 505 -1.94 2.97 -25.63
CA ASN A 505 -1.05 2.10 -24.87
C ASN A 505 0.39 2.18 -25.39
N LEU A 506 0.63 2.22 -26.71
CA LEU A 506 1.97 2.46 -27.26
C LEU A 506 2.60 3.76 -26.70
N GLY A 507 1.84 4.86 -26.68
CA GLY A 507 2.31 6.13 -26.12
C GLY A 507 2.65 6.05 -24.62
N ARG A 508 1.93 5.20 -23.88
CA ARG A 508 2.16 4.96 -22.45
C ARG A 508 3.38 4.08 -22.20
N GLU A 509 3.56 3.02 -22.99
CA GLU A 509 4.75 2.16 -22.94
C GLU A 509 6.02 2.97 -23.27
N ILE A 510 5.94 3.94 -24.18
CA ILE A 510 7.04 4.87 -24.47
C ILE A 510 7.41 5.74 -23.26
N GLU A 511 6.44 6.12 -22.41
CA GLU A 511 6.76 6.85 -21.18
C GLU A 511 7.53 5.97 -20.20
N LEU A 512 7.11 4.71 -20.10
CA LEU A 512 7.69 3.72 -19.20
C LEU A 512 9.08 3.25 -19.68
N ASP A 513 9.28 3.16 -21.00
CA ASP A 513 10.59 2.91 -21.62
C ASP A 513 10.86 3.88 -22.77
N LYS A 514 11.55 4.97 -22.44
CA LYS A 514 11.90 6.03 -23.41
C LYS A 514 12.80 5.54 -24.53
N THR A 515 13.51 4.42 -24.36
CA THR A 515 14.37 3.84 -25.40
C THR A 515 13.57 3.14 -26.50
N MET A 516 12.28 2.86 -26.25
CA MET A 516 11.37 2.20 -27.18
C MET A 516 11.25 2.95 -28.51
N ILE A 517 11.29 4.30 -28.50
CA ILE A 517 11.21 5.12 -29.72
C ILE A 517 12.31 4.72 -30.71
N GLU A 518 13.57 4.68 -30.27
CA GLU A 518 14.70 4.38 -31.15
C GLU A 518 14.68 2.93 -31.61
N ARG A 519 14.23 1.99 -30.76
CA ARG A 519 14.03 0.59 -31.16
C ARG A 519 12.93 0.45 -32.21
N PHE A 520 11.82 1.18 -32.06
CA PHE A 520 10.71 1.19 -33.01
C PHE A 520 11.15 1.77 -34.36
N VAL A 521 11.81 2.94 -34.35
CA VAL A 521 12.36 3.58 -35.55
C VAL A 521 13.36 2.63 -36.22
N GLY A 522 14.27 2.03 -35.45
CA GLY A 522 15.24 1.06 -35.96
C GLY A 522 14.59 -0.15 -36.62
N ALA A 523 13.53 -0.70 -36.04
CA ALA A 523 12.76 -1.81 -36.60
C ALA A 523 12.09 -1.43 -37.92
N VAL A 524 11.42 -0.27 -37.98
CA VAL A 524 10.84 0.26 -39.21
C VAL A 524 11.90 0.45 -40.29
N MET A 525 13.06 1.00 -39.93
CA MET A 525 14.15 1.28 -40.87
C MET A 525 14.86 0.03 -41.40
N LYS A 526 14.74 -1.13 -40.74
CA LYS A 526 15.22 -2.40 -41.31
C LYS A 526 14.44 -2.78 -42.58
N ASN A 527 13.17 -2.42 -42.64
CA ASN A 527 12.30 -2.66 -43.80
C ASN A 527 12.45 -1.59 -44.90
N LYS A 528 13.43 -0.68 -44.78
CA LYS A 528 13.63 0.46 -45.70
C LYS A 528 13.68 0.15 -47.19
N LYS A 529 14.26 -1.00 -47.56
CA LYS A 529 14.41 -1.41 -48.97
C LYS A 529 13.07 -1.72 -49.63
N GLU A 530 12.05 -2.03 -48.83
CA GLU A 530 10.70 -2.28 -49.33
C GLU A 530 9.92 -0.98 -49.53
N PHE A 531 10.39 0.15 -49.00
CA PHE A 531 9.75 1.47 -49.14
C PHE A 531 10.13 2.18 -50.45
N ASP A 532 11.18 1.73 -51.14
CA ASP A 532 11.79 2.40 -52.30
C ASP A 532 11.28 1.88 -53.67
N LYS A 533 10.07 1.30 -53.71
CA LYS A 533 9.50 0.78 -54.98
C LYS A 533 8.30 1.61 -55.42
N ALA A 534 8.41 2.16 -56.64
CA ALA A 534 7.42 2.97 -57.36
C ALA A 534 6.00 2.35 -57.53
N GLU A 535 5.76 1.14 -56.99
CA GLU A 535 4.53 0.35 -57.10
C GLU A 535 3.80 0.09 -55.77
N LEU A 536 4.31 0.55 -54.62
CA LEU A 536 3.70 0.22 -53.33
C LEU A 536 2.36 0.95 -53.15
N ILE A 537 1.23 0.28 -53.43
CA ILE A 537 -0.12 0.83 -53.23
C ILE A 537 -0.46 0.84 -51.73
N TYR A 538 -0.26 -0.30 -51.07
CA TYR A 538 -0.43 -0.52 -49.63
C TYR A 538 0.35 -1.78 -49.25
N LYS A 539 1.20 -1.71 -48.21
CA LYS A 539 1.80 -2.91 -47.62
C LYS A 539 1.76 -2.82 -46.10
N GLU A 540 1.27 -3.88 -45.48
CA GLU A 540 1.15 -4.02 -44.04
C GLU A 540 2.28 -4.87 -43.48
N TYR A 541 2.76 -4.48 -42.31
CA TYR A 541 3.85 -5.10 -41.60
C TYR A 541 3.38 -5.44 -40.20
N LYS A 542 3.80 -6.61 -39.73
CA LYS A 542 3.64 -7.05 -38.36
C LYS A 542 5.03 -7.32 -37.81
N ASP A 543 5.39 -6.58 -36.79
CA ASP A 543 6.68 -6.70 -36.12
C ASP A 543 6.47 -6.84 -34.60
N ASN A 544 7.53 -7.28 -33.94
CA ASN A 544 7.57 -7.38 -32.48
C ASN A 544 8.56 -6.36 -31.92
N ILE A 545 8.24 -5.83 -30.74
CA ILE A 545 9.12 -4.98 -29.96
C ILE A 545 9.10 -5.42 -28.51
N VAL A 546 10.27 -5.44 -27.89
CA VAL A 546 10.41 -5.69 -26.46
C VAL A 546 10.40 -4.35 -25.75
N VAL A 547 9.62 -4.23 -24.68
CA VAL A 547 9.67 -3.11 -23.74
C VAL A 547 10.46 -3.58 -22.52
N HIS A 548 11.47 -2.81 -22.12
CA HIS A 548 12.29 -3.13 -20.95
C HIS A 548 11.98 -2.15 -19.83
N TYR A 549 11.47 -2.71 -18.73
CA TYR A 549 11.14 -1.98 -17.53
C TYR A 549 12.36 -1.87 -16.64
N ASN A 550 13.22 -0.90 -16.91
CA ASN A 550 14.51 -0.71 -16.22
C ASN A 550 14.41 -0.74 -14.68
N ILE A 551 13.30 -0.23 -14.12
CA ILE A 551 13.10 -0.16 -12.67
C ILE A 551 12.95 -1.56 -12.05
N TYR A 552 12.36 -2.51 -12.78
CA TYR A 552 12.00 -3.85 -12.31
C TYR A 552 12.71 -4.99 -13.05
N ASP A 553 13.53 -4.66 -14.05
CA ASP A 553 14.25 -5.57 -14.94
C ASP A 553 13.34 -6.61 -15.63
N GLU A 554 12.17 -6.15 -16.07
CA GLU A 554 11.16 -6.97 -16.74
C GLU A 554 11.11 -6.69 -18.24
N TYR A 555 10.79 -7.73 -19.02
CA TYR A 555 10.70 -7.65 -20.48
C TYR A 555 9.33 -8.10 -20.93
N ILE A 556 8.61 -7.21 -21.60
CA ILE A 556 7.29 -7.52 -22.17
C ILE A 556 7.38 -7.44 -23.69
N ASN A 557 6.99 -8.53 -24.34
CA ASN A 557 6.92 -8.60 -25.79
C ASN A 557 5.59 -8.01 -26.26
N TYR A 558 5.68 -7.10 -27.21
CA TYR A 558 4.53 -6.54 -27.90
C TYR A 558 4.62 -6.88 -29.37
N PHE A 559 3.46 -7.02 -29.99
CA PHE A 559 3.40 -6.90 -31.42
C PHE A 559 2.69 -5.62 -31.80
N TYR A 560 3.11 -5.09 -32.94
CA TYR A 560 2.53 -3.90 -33.52
C TYR A 560 2.37 -4.07 -35.02
N MET A 561 1.41 -3.34 -35.57
CA MET A 561 1.14 -3.37 -36.99
C MET A 561 1.18 -1.96 -37.53
N TYR A 562 1.79 -1.84 -38.71
CA TYR A 562 1.90 -0.59 -39.42
C TYR A 562 1.86 -0.84 -40.92
N SER A 563 1.42 0.15 -41.67
CA SER A 563 1.34 0.08 -43.12
C SER A 563 1.93 1.31 -43.77
N PHE A 564 2.38 1.15 -45.01
CA PHE A 564 2.86 2.24 -45.86
C PHE A 564 2.01 2.38 -47.10
N GLU A 565 1.78 3.64 -47.48
CA GLU A 565 1.08 4.03 -48.70
C GLU A 565 2.04 4.73 -49.69
N LYS A 566 1.63 4.77 -50.97
CA LYS A 566 2.40 5.26 -52.14
C LYS A 566 2.99 6.69 -52.05
N ASN A 567 2.62 7.46 -51.04
CA ASN A 567 3.02 8.87 -50.85
C ASN A 567 3.93 9.09 -49.62
N GLY A 568 4.65 8.05 -49.17
CA GLY A 568 5.48 8.13 -47.96
C GLY A 568 4.66 8.32 -46.68
N ARG A 569 3.38 7.91 -46.70
CA ARG A 569 2.52 7.94 -45.52
C ARG A 569 2.64 6.62 -44.80
N MET A 570 2.90 6.68 -43.49
CA MET A 570 2.91 5.54 -42.61
C MET A 570 1.68 5.60 -41.71
N ARG A 571 1.00 4.47 -41.50
CA ARG A 571 -0.07 4.34 -40.52
C ARG A 571 0.32 3.29 -39.50
N ILE A 572 0.30 3.62 -38.21
CA ILE A 572 0.40 2.64 -37.12
C ILE A 572 -1.04 2.28 -36.75
N THR A 573 -1.41 1.01 -36.89
CA THR A 573 -2.81 0.55 -36.78
C THR A 573 -3.08 -0.23 -35.52
N TYR A 574 -2.05 -0.87 -34.95
CA TYR A 574 -2.23 -1.83 -33.88
C TYR A 574 -1.03 -1.93 -32.95
N PHE A 575 -1.29 -2.13 -31.65
CA PHE A 575 -0.28 -2.38 -30.64
C PHE A 575 -0.92 -3.13 -29.45
N ARG A 576 -0.41 -4.33 -29.11
CA ARG A 576 -0.86 -5.10 -27.93
C ARG A 576 0.22 -6.06 -27.43
N PRO A 577 0.16 -6.48 -26.15
CA PRO A 577 1.10 -7.46 -25.60
C PRO A 577 0.94 -8.83 -26.29
N GLN A 578 2.06 -9.51 -26.49
CA GLN A 578 2.08 -10.88 -26.97
C GLN A 578 2.03 -11.82 -25.75
N VAL A 579 0.93 -12.55 -25.63
CA VAL A 579 0.70 -13.55 -24.57
C VAL A 579 0.58 -14.91 -25.24
N SER A 580 1.24 -15.95 -24.68
CA SER A 580 1.10 -17.32 -25.19
C SER A 580 -0.24 -17.92 -24.78
N ASP A 581 -0.73 -18.90 -25.55
CA ASP A 581 -1.96 -19.62 -25.22
C ASP A 581 -1.86 -20.30 -23.84
N GLU A 582 -0.68 -20.82 -23.47
CA GLU A 582 -0.41 -21.39 -22.15
C GLU A 582 -0.63 -20.38 -21.01
N VAL A 583 -0.18 -19.13 -21.17
CA VAL A 583 -0.37 -18.08 -20.16
C VAL A 583 -1.84 -17.64 -20.10
N ILE A 584 -2.54 -17.62 -21.25
CA ILE A 584 -3.98 -17.34 -21.31
C ILE A 584 -4.78 -18.40 -20.55
N GLU A 585 -4.43 -19.68 -20.71
CA GLU A 585 -5.07 -20.77 -19.95
C GLU A 585 -4.77 -20.67 -18.45
N GLN A 586 -3.54 -20.29 -18.08
CA GLN A 586 -3.19 -20.03 -16.69
C GLN A 586 -4.00 -18.86 -16.12
N TYR A 587 -4.20 -17.76 -16.85
CA TYR A 587 -5.04 -16.65 -16.37
C TYR A 587 -6.44 -17.12 -15.95
N ASP A 588 -7.07 -18.03 -16.70
CA ASP A 588 -8.36 -18.59 -16.30
C ASP A 588 -8.29 -19.37 -14.97
N SER A 589 -7.21 -20.12 -14.73
CA SER A 589 -7.07 -20.86 -13.46
C SER A 589 -6.82 -19.94 -12.26
N TYR A 590 -6.13 -18.82 -12.47
CA TYR A 590 -5.87 -17.82 -11.43
C TYR A 590 -7.00 -16.78 -11.25
N GLY A 591 -8.15 -16.92 -11.92
CA GLY A 591 -9.27 -15.97 -11.81
C GLY A 591 -9.07 -14.66 -12.60
N LEU A 592 -8.15 -14.67 -13.57
CA LEU A 592 -7.82 -13.59 -14.50
C LEU A 592 -8.31 -13.88 -15.94
N GLY A 593 -9.17 -14.89 -16.15
CA GLY A 593 -9.57 -15.35 -17.48
C GLY A 593 -10.13 -14.24 -18.39
N ARG A 594 -10.79 -13.24 -17.81
CA ARG A 594 -11.33 -12.09 -18.55
C ARG A 594 -10.29 -11.11 -19.07
N PHE A 595 -9.07 -11.13 -18.54
CA PHE A 595 -7.95 -10.30 -19.00
C PHE A 595 -7.24 -10.91 -20.21
N ALA A 596 -7.43 -12.22 -20.46
CA ALA A 596 -6.85 -12.90 -21.60
C ALA A 596 -7.49 -12.52 -22.95
N ILE A 597 -8.66 -11.88 -22.93
CA ILE A 597 -9.51 -11.64 -24.12
C ILE A 597 -9.34 -10.22 -24.70
N THR A 598 -8.59 -9.33 -24.05
CA THR A 598 -8.48 -7.91 -24.45
C THR A 598 -7.40 -7.59 -25.47
#